data_AF-A0A6L9YFK8-F1
#
_entry.id   AF-A0A6L9YFK8-F1
#
_cell.length_a   1.000
_cell.length_b   1.000
_cell.length_c   1.000
_cell.angle_alpha   90.00
_cell.angle_beta   90.00
_cell.angle_gamma   90.00
#
_symmetry.space_group_name_H-M   'P 1'
#
loop_
_entity.id
_entity.type
_entity.pdbx_description
1 polymer ?
#
loop_
_entity_poly.entity_id
_entity_poly.type
_entity_poly.pdbx_seq_one_letter_code
_entity_poly.pdbx_strand_id
1 'polypeptide(L)'
;MSLTPENRIEAFIDLIKHQPSVFLAENRMDLEQQIDKFPEDVASLSNTISDWCKKYPDIRKALSKTRKSLFGSRFENHRGQTDYIPAANPKEDYKTNIKNQMRESFPETTKEQKPQDTNK
;
A
#
# COMPACT_ATOMS: atom_id res chain seq x y z
N MET A 1 -10.38 11.87 15.17
CA MET A 1 -10.86 12.17 13.80
C MET A 1 -10.76 10.93 12.94
N SER A 2 -11.77 10.65 12.12
CA SER A 2 -11.79 9.50 11.20
C SER A 2 -10.98 9.84 9.94
N LEU A 3 -10.06 8.96 9.54
CA LEU A 3 -9.38 9.08 8.25
C LEU A 3 -10.40 9.06 7.12
N THR A 4 -10.22 9.95 6.13
CA THR A 4 -11.01 9.94 4.89
C THR A 4 -10.77 8.64 4.11
N PRO A 5 -11.72 8.23 3.25
CA PRO A 5 -11.54 7.08 2.38
C PRO A 5 -10.25 7.14 1.54
N GLU A 6 -9.90 8.33 1.05
CA GLU A 6 -8.68 8.58 0.26
C GLU A 6 -7.41 8.24 1.06
N ASN A 7 -7.27 8.80 2.28
CA ASN A 7 -6.11 8.53 3.14
C ASN A 7 -5.93 7.04 3.43
N ARG A 8 -7.04 6.28 3.49
CA ARG A 8 -6.99 4.83 3.74
C ARG A 8 -6.42 4.08 2.55
N ILE A 9 -6.75 4.51 1.34
CA ILE A 9 -6.26 3.96 0.08
C ILE A 9 -4.80 4.35 -0.10
N GLU A 10 -4.45 5.61 0.11
CA GLU A 10 -3.07 6.10 0.02
C GLU A 10 -2.14 5.35 0.98
N ALA A 11 -2.53 5.15 2.25
CA ALA A 11 -1.73 4.35 3.18
C ALA A 11 -1.58 2.89 2.75
N PHE A 12 -2.53 2.36 1.99
CA PHE A 12 -2.45 0.99 1.47
C PHE A 12 -1.49 0.90 0.29
N ILE A 13 -1.55 1.88 -0.63
CA ILE A 13 -0.59 2.03 -1.73
C ILE A 13 0.83 2.17 -1.17
N ASP A 14 1.00 3.04 -0.17
CA ASP A 14 2.29 3.26 0.50
C ASP A 14 2.80 1.98 1.20
N LEU A 15 1.90 1.22 1.82
CA LEU A 15 2.24 -0.08 2.42
C LEU A 15 2.75 -1.08 1.39
N ILE A 16 2.12 -1.17 0.21
CA ILE A 16 2.57 -2.04 -0.88
C ILE A 16 3.96 -1.62 -1.34
N LYS A 17 4.17 -0.31 -1.56
CA LYS A 17 5.41 0.27 -2.06
C LYS A 17 6.59 0.11 -1.10
N HIS A 18 6.39 0.45 0.16
CA HIS A 18 7.47 0.55 1.14
C HIS A 18 7.63 -0.70 2.00
N GLN A 19 6.60 -1.55 2.12
CA GLN A 19 6.62 -2.77 2.94
C GLN A 19 6.00 -3.99 2.22
N PRO A 20 6.46 -4.33 1.00
CA PRO A 20 5.93 -5.48 0.26
C PRO A 20 6.19 -6.82 0.97
N SER A 21 7.16 -6.87 1.90
CA SER A 21 7.49 -8.04 2.72
C SER A 21 6.38 -8.47 3.68
N VAL A 22 5.46 -7.56 4.03
CA VAL A 22 4.27 -7.89 4.85
C VAL A 22 3.26 -8.73 4.07
N PHE A 23 3.30 -8.65 2.73
CA PHE A 23 2.43 -9.42 1.86
C PHE A 23 3.10 -10.76 1.53
N LEU A 24 2.58 -11.84 2.11
CA LEU A 24 2.94 -13.21 1.76
C LEU A 24 2.43 -13.56 0.35
N ALA A 25 2.99 -14.60 -0.27
CA ALA A 25 2.61 -15.01 -1.63
C ALA A 25 1.10 -15.22 -1.79
N GLU A 26 0.44 -15.87 -0.82
CA GLU A 26 -1.01 -16.09 -0.83
C GLU A 26 -1.79 -14.76 -0.80
N ASN A 27 -1.32 -13.79 -0.02
CA ASN A 27 -1.95 -12.47 0.09
C ASN A 27 -1.79 -11.68 -1.21
N ARG A 28 -0.64 -11.80 -1.88
CA ARG A 28 -0.37 -11.16 -3.17
C ARG A 28 -1.29 -11.72 -4.24
N MET A 29 -1.35 -13.05 -4.36
CA MET A 29 -2.23 -13.73 -5.31
C MET A 29 -3.72 -13.40 -5.08
N ASP A 30 -4.18 -13.42 -3.82
CA ASP A 30 -5.57 -13.03 -3.52
C ASP A 30 -5.82 -11.57 -3.87
N LEU A 31 -4.90 -10.66 -3.53
CA LEU A 31 -5.04 -9.25 -3.88
C LEU A 31 -5.08 -9.04 -5.40
N GLU A 32 -4.25 -9.74 -6.18
CA GLU A 32 -4.25 -9.68 -7.65
C GLU A 32 -5.56 -10.19 -8.27
N GLN A 33 -6.19 -11.21 -7.68
CA GLN A 33 -7.48 -11.70 -8.16
C GLN A 33 -8.66 -10.81 -7.74
N GLN A 34 -8.55 -10.16 -6.59
CA GLN A 34 -9.62 -9.33 -6.03
C GLN A 34 -9.56 -7.90 -6.55
N ILE A 35 -8.39 -7.36 -6.86
CA ILE A 35 -8.23 -5.96 -7.27
C ILE A 35 -9.06 -5.64 -8.51
N ASP A 36 -9.23 -6.58 -9.46
CA ASP A 36 -10.11 -6.40 -10.62
C ASP A 36 -11.60 -6.25 -10.26
N LYS A 37 -12.03 -6.89 -9.17
CA LYS A 37 -13.40 -6.82 -8.65
C LYS A 37 -13.64 -5.62 -7.75
N PHE A 38 -12.59 -4.88 -7.37
CA PHE A 38 -12.75 -3.72 -6.52
C PHE A 38 -13.50 -2.61 -7.27
N PRO A 39 -14.41 -1.91 -6.55
CA PRO A 39 -15.16 -0.79 -7.12
C PRO A 39 -14.21 0.38 -7.44
N GLU A 40 -14.58 1.17 -8.43
CA GLU A 40 -13.84 2.38 -8.83
C GLU A 40 -14.15 3.58 -7.90
N ASP A 41 -15.33 3.55 -7.25
CA ASP A 41 -15.73 4.57 -6.27
C ASP A 41 -14.81 4.55 -5.04
N VAL A 42 -14.31 5.72 -4.66
CA VAL A 42 -13.31 5.90 -3.58
C VAL A 42 -13.82 5.39 -2.24
N ALA A 43 -15.07 5.70 -1.87
CA ALA A 43 -15.63 5.29 -0.58
C ALA A 43 -15.77 3.76 -0.52
N SER A 44 -16.30 3.18 -1.59
CA SER A 44 -16.49 1.74 -1.74
C SER A 44 -15.14 1.01 -1.77
N LEU A 45 -14.16 1.52 -2.53
CA LEU A 45 -12.82 0.96 -2.65
C LEU A 45 -12.11 0.91 -1.29
N SER A 46 -12.15 2.01 -0.54
CA SER A 46 -11.59 2.08 0.82
C SER A 46 -12.23 1.06 1.77
N ASN A 47 -13.55 0.86 1.66
CA ASN A 47 -14.25 -0.14 2.46
C ASN A 47 -13.84 -1.55 2.04
N THR A 48 -13.82 -1.85 0.74
CA THR A 48 -13.38 -3.15 0.21
C THR A 48 -11.95 -3.48 0.62
N ILE A 49 -11.01 -2.53 0.53
CA ILE A 49 -9.62 -2.71 1.02
C ILE A 49 -9.61 -2.97 2.53
N SER A 50 -10.42 -2.24 3.29
CA SER A 50 -10.50 -2.44 4.74
C SER A 50 -11.05 -3.82 5.09
N ASP A 51 -12.08 -4.29 4.39
CA ASP A 51 -12.64 -5.63 4.56
C ASP A 51 -11.67 -6.73 4.14
N TRP A 52 -10.94 -6.52 3.04
CA TRP A 52 -9.86 -7.41 2.62
C TRP A 52 -8.77 -7.51 3.69
N CYS A 53 -8.31 -6.39 4.22
CA CYS A 53 -7.31 -6.36 5.30
C CYS A 53 -7.79 -7.05 6.58
N LYS A 54 -9.11 -7.15 6.85
CA LYS A 54 -9.60 -7.89 8.02
C LYS A 54 -9.28 -9.38 7.95
N LYS A 55 -9.13 -9.95 6.74
CA LYS A 55 -8.73 -11.35 6.54
C LYS A 55 -7.27 -11.61 6.93
N TYR A 56 -6.43 -10.56 6.87
CA TYR A 56 -4.98 -10.66 7.07
C TYR A 56 -4.53 -9.74 8.22
N PRO A 57 -4.50 -10.25 9.47
CA PRO A 57 -4.23 -9.43 10.65
C PRO A 57 -2.86 -8.72 10.59
N ASP A 58 -1.84 -9.35 10.00
CA ASP A 58 -0.51 -8.75 9.83
C ASP A 58 -0.52 -7.54 8.91
N ILE A 59 -1.19 -7.65 7.75
CA ILE A 59 -1.37 -6.54 6.81
C ILE A 59 -2.18 -5.43 7.48
N ARG A 60 -3.26 -5.77 8.20
CA ARG A 60 -4.05 -4.78 8.93
C ARG A 60 -3.23 -4.03 9.97
N LYS A 61 -2.36 -4.73 10.70
CA LYS A 61 -1.46 -4.12 11.70
C LYS A 61 -0.43 -3.22 11.04
N ALA A 62 0.18 -3.67 9.94
CA ALA A 62 1.13 -2.86 9.19
C ALA A 62 0.46 -1.61 8.60
N LEU A 63 -0.71 -1.76 7.98
CA LEU A 63 -1.53 -0.66 7.47
C LEU A 63 -1.87 0.35 8.56
N SER A 64 -2.20 -0.11 9.77
CA SER A 64 -2.44 0.79 10.92
C SER A 64 -1.18 1.57 11.31
N LYS A 65 -0.01 0.94 11.28
CA LYS A 65 1.28 1.61 11.53
C LYS A 65 1.60 2.63 10.44
N THR A 66 1.47 2.25 9.17
CA THR A 66 1.69 3.14 8.01
C THR A 66 0.76 4.35 8.09
N ARG A 67 -0.53 4.13 8.38
CA ARG A 67 -1.49 5.24 8.61
C ARG A 67 -1.05 6.18 9.73
N LYS A 68 -0.58 5.66 10.85
CA LYS A 68 -0.06 6.48 11.95
C LYS A 68 1.21 7.22 11.55
N SER A 69 2.08 6.62 10.74
CA SER A 69 3.29 7.28 10.26
C SER A 69 2.97 8.43 9.30
N LEU A 70 2.11 8.20 8.32
CA LEU A 70 1.75 9.17 7.28
C LEU A 70 0.84 10.29 7.80
N PHE A 71 -0.13 9.94 8.64
CA PHE A 71 -1.18 10.88 9.06
C PHE A 71 -1.22 11.14 10.57
N GLY A 72 -0.49 10.37 11.38
CA GLY A 72 -0.43 10.60 12.83
C GLY A 72 0.34 11.86 13.20
N SER A 73 1.34 12.25 12.39
CA SER A 73 2.10 13.51 12.58
C SER A 73 1.28 14.77 12.28
N ARG A 74 0.10 14.65 11.65
CA ARG A 74 -0.83 15.78 11.49
C ARG A 74 -1.49 16.23 12.81
N PHE A 75 -1.30 15.49 13.90
CA PHE A 75 -1.99 15.72 15.18
C PHE A 75 -1.06 15.87 16.39
N GLU A 76 0.26 15.70 16.26
CA GLU A 76 1.22 16.02 17.32
C GLU A 76 2.22 17.09 16.84
N ASN A 77 2.13 18.25 17.47
CA ASN A 77 2.87 19.50 17.26
C ASN A 77 4.36 19.39 16.82
N HIS A 78 4.66 20.08 15.71
CA HIS A 78 5.92 20.75 15.31
C HIS A 78 7.29 20.13 15.62
N ARG A 79 8.05 19.71 14.57
CA ARG A 79 9.40 20.22 14.18
C ARG A 79 10.12 19.22 13.27
N GLY A 80 10.31 19.62 12.01
CA GLY A 80 11.46 19.21 11.20
C GLY A 80 11.49 17.78 10.69
N GLN A 81 10.66 17.46 9.70
CA GLN A 81 11.10 16.59 8.60
C GLN A 81 10.17 16.77 7.40
N THR A 82 10.75 17.39 6.39
CA THR A 82 10.33 17.53 4.99
C THR A 82 9.06 16.82 4.58
N ASP A 83 8.09 17.66 4.24
CA ASP A 83 6.93 17.47 3.36
C ASP A 83 6.99 16.23 2.45
N TYR A 84 6.54 15.09 2.97
CA TYR A 84 5.82 14.14 2.12
C TYR A 84 4.34 14.35 2.38
N ILE A 85 3.82 15.41 1.78
CA ILE A 85 2.40 15.48 1.46
C ILE A 85 2.32 14.75 0.11
N PRO A 86 1.93 13.45 0.05
CA PRO A 86 1.51 12.92 -1.24
C PRO A 86 0.40 13.85 -1.70
N ALA A 87 0.67 14.58 -2.78
CA ALA A 87 -0.34 15.37 -3.44
C ALA A 87 -1.43 14.36 -3.80
N ALA A 88 -2.59 14.46 -3.13
CA ALA A 88 -3.79 13.75 -3.51
C ALA A 88 -4.05 14.16 -4.96
N ASN A 89 -3.58 13.37 -5.92
CA ASN A 89 -3.84 13.56 -7.33
C ASN A 89 -5.31 13.20 -7.52
N PRO A 90 -6.24 14.18 -7.64
CA PRO A 90 -7.67 13.91 -7.59
C PRO A 90 -8.21 13.28 -8.88
N LYS A 91 -7.31 12.82 -9.76
CA LYS A 91 -7.60 12.35 -11.12
C LYS A 91 -7.01 10.98 -11.42
N GLU A 92 -6.27 10.37 -10.50
CA GLU A 92 -5.72 9.04 -10.70
C GLU A 92 -6.72 7.97 -10.25
N ASP A 93 -6.95 7.00 -11.12
CA ASP A 93 -7.70 5.81 -10.82
C ASP A 93 -6.94 5.02 -9.73
N TYR A 94 -7.38 5.14 -8.47
CA TYR A 94 -6.71 4.51 -7.33
C TYR A 94 -6.53 3.01 -7.52
N LYS A 95 -7.48 2.35 -8.19
CA LYS A 95 -7.42 0.93 -8.53
C LYS A 95 -6.24 0.63 -9.47
N THR A 96 -6.06 1.44 -10.51
CA THR A 96 -4.89 1.39 -11.40
C THR A 96 -3.59 1.64 -10.64
N ASN A 97 -3.56 2.62 -9.73
CA ASN A 97 -2.36 2.91 -8.95
C ASN A 97 -1.98 1.73 -8.04
N ILE A 98 -2.95 1.11 -7.35
CA ILE A 98 -2.72 -0.11 -6.56
C ILE A 98 -2.14 -1.22 -7.45
N LYS A 99 -2.74 -1.47 -8.62
CA LYS A 99 -2.23 -2.49 -9.56
C LYS A 99 -0.79 -2.21 -9.98
N ASN A 100 -0.47 -0.97 -10.31
CA ASN A 100 0.89 -0.58 -10.69
C ASN A 100 1.87 -0.79 -9.54
N GLN A 101 1.55 -0.34 -8.33
CA GLN A 101 2.41 -0.53 -7.16
C GLN A 101 2.60 -2.01 -6.82
N MET A 102 1.57 -2.84 -6.96
CA MET A 102 1.70 -4.29 -6.80
C MET A 102 2.70 -4.87 -7.80
N ARG A 103 2.59 -4.48 -9.07
CA ARG A 103 3.50 -4.90 -10.14
C ARG A 103 4.96 -4.51 -9.88
N GLU A 104 5.18 -3.33 -9.33
CA GLU A 104 6.53 -2.83 -9.01
C GLU A 104 7.10 -3.45 -7.72
N SER A 105 6.26 -3.65 -6.71
CA SER A 105 6.69 -4.02 -5.36
C SER A 105 6.63 -5.51 -5.07
N PHE A 106 5.86 -6.26 -5.86
CA PHE A 106 5.87 -7.71 -5.89
C PHE A 106 6.61 -8.16 -7.14
N PRO A 107 7.96 -8.12 -7.16
CA PRO A 107 8.67 -8.77 -8.24
C PRO A 107 8.22 -10.23 -8.22
N GLU A 108 7.63 -10.69 -9.33
CA GLU A 108 7.51 -12.11 -9.61
C GLU A 108 8.89 -12.71 -9.30
N THR A 109 8.92 -13.79 -8.53
CA THR A 109 10.11 -14.61 -8.35
C THR A 109 10.43 -15.29 -9.68
N THR A 110 10.82 -14.50 -10.68
CA THR A 110 11.35 -14.95 -11.95
C THR A 110 12.81 -14.53 -11.94
N LYS A 111 13.62 -15.49 -11.52
CA LYS A 111 15.09 -15.58 -11.55
C LYS A 111 15.81 -15.08 -10.29
N GLU A 112 16.01 -16.03 -9.39
CA GLU A 112 17.34 -16.57 -9.13
C GLU A 112 18.46 -15.52 -9.20
N GLN A 113 18.89 -15.11 -8.01
CA GLN A 113 20.24 -14.61 -7.79
C GLN A 113 21.22 -15.55 -8.49
N LYS A 114 21.88 -15.08 -9.54
CA LYS A 114 23.23 -15.56 -9.85
C LYS A 114 24.21 -14.50 -9.37
N PRO A 115 24.96 -14.75 -8.29
CA PRO A 115 26.14 -13.96 -7.98
C PRO A 115 27.22 -14.32 -9.01
N GLN A 116 27.67 -13.34 -9.79
CA GLN A 116 28.93 -13.42 -10.54
C GLN A 116 29.47 -11.99 -10.65
N ASP A 117 30.70 -11.65 -10.33
CA ASP A 117 31.77 -12.25 -9.54
C ASP A 117 32.75 -11.06 -9.41
N THR A 118 33.12 -10.70 -8.19
CA THR A 118 34.27 -9.80 -7.98
C THR A 118 35.54 -10.58 -8.30
N ASN A 119 36.14 -10.35 -9.47
CA ASN A 119 37.56 -10.60 -9.75
C ASN A 119 38.00 -9.63 -10.86
N LYS A 120 38.74 -8.58 -10.52
CA LYS A 120 40.21 -8.49 -10.36
C LYS A 120 40.87 -8.04 -11.65
#